data_AF-A0A8H4MZ52-F1
#
_entry.id   AF-A0A8H4MZ52-F1
#
_cell.length_a   1.000
_cell.length_b   1.000
_cell.length_c   1.000
_cell.angle_alpha   90.00
_cell.angle_beta   90.00
_cell.angle_gamma   90.00
#
_symmetry.space_group_name_H-M   'P 1'
#
loop_
_entity.id
_entity.type
_entity.pdbx_description
1 polymer ?
#
loop_
_entity_poly.entity_id
_entity_poly.type
_entity_poly.pdbx_seq_one_letter_code
_entity_poly.pdbx_strand_id
1 'polypeptide(L)'
;MAQRQAATAHLPTIVARPDSLSVDSPPFVDALGKNFVAATPVRLWMQTVQQGQQARLVLTQKSAERWLAAADTVWLDDLIPWTPVQYRADAWFPPKHLRLPANKGNEAMVYLTFIIDNYHDFPPYAVFTHGHLDSWHQEGDLIALVRALNLEALEREKYIALRCDWYPSCPAEIRPFAHDAVVWGPGVKRNETEEAIVEAWGEIFPGEEVPQTLAKS
;
A
#
# COMPACT_ATOMS: atom_id res chain seq x y z
N MET A 1 -42.39 -24.90 35.77
CA MET A 1 -42.55 -23.45 35.57
C MET A 1 -41.20 -22.79 35.77
N ALA A 2 -40.58 -22.32 34.69
CA ALA A 2 -39.51 -21.31 34.68
C ALA A 2 -39.38 -20.82 33.24
N GLN A 3 -39.99 -19.66 32.94
CA GLN A 3 -39.90 -18.99 31.64
C GLN A 3 -38.50 -18.42 31.47
N ARG A 4 -37.81 -18.78 30.38
CA ARG A 4 -36.62 -18.06 29.92
C ARG A 4 -37.08 -16.87 29.09
N GLN A 5 -36.86 -15.66 29.59
CA GLN A 5 -37.02 -14.43 28.83
C GLN A 5 -35.93 -14.33 27.76
N ALA A 6 -36.33 -14.12 26.51
CA ALA A 6 -35.44 -13.74 25.42
C ALA A 6 -35.16 -12.24 25.53
N ALA A 7 -33.90 -11.86 25.69
CA ALA A 7 -33.47 -10.47 25.62
C ALA A 7 -33.22 -10.10 24.14
N THR A 8 -34.11 -9.32 23.57
CA THR A 8 -33.94 -8.65 22.27
C THR A 8 -32.93 -7.51 22.45
N ALA A 9 -31.73 -7.65 21.88
CA ALA A 9 -30.77 -6.56 21.82
C ALA A 9 -31.18 -5.58 20.71
N HIS A 10 -31.69 -4.41 21.09
CA HIS A 10 -31.81 -3.27 20.18
C HIS A 10 -30.42 -2.66 19.96
N LEU A 11 -29.91 -2.76 18.73
CA LEU A 11 -28.74 -1.99 18.29
C LEU A 11 -29.14 -0.50 18.17
N PRO A 12 -28.41 0.44 18.78
CA PRO A 12 -28.68 1.86 18.57
C PRO A 12 -28.28 2.25 17.14
N THR A 13 -29.23 2.77 16.38
CA THR A 13 -28.98 3.45 15.11
C THR A 13 -28.21 4.74 15.40
N ILE A 14 -26.89 4.74 15.18
CA ILE A 14 -26.09 5.96 15.20
C ILE A 14 -26.34 6.69 13.88
N VAL A 15 -27.26 7.66 13.91
CA VAL A 15 -27.38 8.68 12.87
C VAL A 15 -26.34 9.75 13.20
N ALA A 16 -25.18 9.72 12.55
CA ALA A 16 -24.24 10.83 12.59
C ALA A 16 -24.84 12.01 11.85
N ARG A 17 -25.22 13.07 12.57
CA ARG A 17 -25.50 14.38 11.97
C ARG A 17 -24.16 14.98 11.52
N PRO A 18 -24.03 15.50 10.30
CA PRO A 18 -22.95 16.42 9.99
C PRO A 18 -23.20 17.71 10.79
N ASP A 19 -22.14 18.41 11.18
CA ASP A 19 -22.14 19.72 11.89
C ASP A 19 -21.87 19.70 13.40
N SER A 20 -20.75 19.12 13.83
CA SER A 20 -20.06 19.62 15.02
C SER A 20 -18.55 19.31 15.00
N LEU A 21 -17.81 19.99 14.13
CA LEU A 21 -16.37 20.21 14.33
C LEU A 21 -16.20 21.39 15.29
N SER A 22 -16.27 21.15 16.60
CA SER A 22 -15.85 22.14 17.61
C SER A 22 -14.33 22.11 17.76
N VAL A 23 -13.70 23.28 17.64
CA VAL A 23 -12.24 23.49 17.64
C VAL A 23 -11.57 23.22 19.01
N ASP A 24 -12.35 23.00 20.07
CA ASP A 24 -11.84 22.88 21.45
C ASP A 24 -11.79 21.43 21.95
N SER A 25 -10.88 20.63 21.40
CA SER A 25 -10.54 19.31 21.96
C SER A 25 -9.19 19.38 22.70
N PRO A 26 -9.07 18.83 23.93
CA PRO A 26 -7.88 18.97 24.77
C PRO A 26 -6.60 18.38 24.13
N PRO A 27 -5.41 18.88 24.51
CA PRO A 27 -4.13 18.44 23.95
C PRO A 27 -3.88 16.95 24.22
N PHE A 28 -3.29 16.27 23.23
CA PHE A 28 -2.90 14.86 23.33
C PHE A 28 -1.57 14.72 24.06
N VAL A 29 -1.49 13.73 24.95
CA VAL A 29 -0.31 13.38 25.74
C VAL A 29 0.30 12.12 25.13
N ASP A 30 1.56 12.17 24.71
CA ASP A 30 2.26 10.98 24.20
C ASP A 30 2.56 9.95 25.30
N ALA A 31 3.08 8.78 24.91
CA ALA A 31 3.48 7.70 25.85
C ALA A 31 4.59 8.11 26.84
N LEU A 32 5.17 9.31 26.68
CA LEU A 32 6.19 9.90 27.54
C LEU A 32 5.67 11.11 28.34
N GLY A 33 4.37 11.39 28.31
CA GLY A 33 3.77 12.47 29.10
C GLY A 33 3.86 13.87 28.47
N LYS A 34 4.23 14.00 27.19
CA LYS A 34 4.41 15.30 26.52
C LYS A 34 3.19 15.71 25.70
N ASN A 35 2.80 16.96 25.85
CA ASN A 35 1.71 17.58 25.09
C ASN A 35 2.17 17.97 23.68
N PHE A 36 1.49 17.47 22.66
CA PHE A 36 1.76 17.86 21.27
C PHE A 36 0.51 18.44 20.59
N VAL A 37 0.71 19.54 19.85
CA VAL A 37 -0.26 20.03 18.87
C VAL A 37 0.16 19.45 17.51
N ALA A 38 -0.44 18.32 17.15
CA ALA A 38 -0.24 17.72 15.84
C ALA A 38 -1.05 18.48 14.77
N ALA A 39 -0.48 18.69 13.59
CA ALA A 39 -1.22 19.19 12.43
C ALA A 39 -2.45 18.30 12.16
N THR A 40 -3.52 18.87 11.62
CA THR A 40 -4.81 18.17 11.38
C THR A 40 -4.66 16.79 10.71
N PRO A 41 -3.75 16.58 9.73
CA PRO A 41 -3.56 15.27 9.10
C PRO A 41 -2.88 14.24 10.01
N VAL A 42 -1.89 14.66 10.81
CA VAL A 42 -1.24 13.81 11.83
C VAL A 42 -2.25 13.44 12.93
N ARG A 43 -3.13 14.38 13.29
CA ARG A 43 -4.21 14.14 14.25
C ARG A 43 -5.25 13.13 13.73
N LEU A 44 -5.62 13.24 12.45
CA LEU A 44 -6.53 12.30 11.80
C LEU A 44 -5.90 10.90 11.69
N TRP A 45 -4.63 10.81 11.30
CA TRP A 45 -3.86 9.56 11.25
C TRP A 45 -3.79 8.87 12.63
N MET A 46 -3.49 9.62 13.69
CA MET A 46 -3.49 9.10 15.05
C MET A 46 -4.89 8.66 15.51
N GLN A 47 -5.95 9.35 15.09
CA GLN A 47 -7.34 8.96 15.36
C GLN A 47 -7.75 7.69 14.60
N THR A 48 -7.35 7.52 13.34
CA THR A 48 -7.63 6.31 12.57
C THR A 48 -6.92 5.08 13.14
N VAL A 49 -5.66 5.25 13.58
CA VAL A 49 -4.93 4.23 14.34
C VAL A 49 -5.62 3.90 15.67
N GLN A 50 -6.16 4.90 16.38
CA GLN A 50 -6.94 4.71 17.61
C GLN A 50 -8.32 4.06 17.39
N GLN A 51 -8.91 4.19 16.20
CA GLN A 51 -10.18 3.56 15.80
C GLN A 51 -10.03 2.11 15.32
N GLY A 52 -8.81 1.54 15.35
CA GLY A 52 -8.55 0.14 15.00
C GLY A 52 -8.30 -0.11 13.51
N GLN A 53 -8.29 0.93 12.67
CA GLN A 53 -7.88 0.83 11.27
C GLN A 53 -6.39 1.10 11.15
N GLN A 54 -5.62 0.02 11.00
CA GLN A 54 -4.16 0.08 10.91
C GLN A 54 -3.71 0.30 9.47
N ALA A 55 -2.75 1.21 9.28
CA ALA A 55 -2.01 1.33 8.04
C ALA A 55 -1.27 0.02 7.71
N ARG A 56 -1.25 -0.39 6.45
CA ARG A 56 -0.68 -1.68 6.02
C ARG A 56 0.61 -1.49 5.23
N LEU A 57 1.60 -2.31 5.54
CA LEU A 57 2.81 -2.47 4.74
C LEU A 57 2.74 -3.84 4.05
N VAL A 58 2.38 -3.84 2.78
CA VAL A 58 2.20 -5.05 1.96
C VAL A 58 3.53 -5.41 1.31
N LEU A 59 4.02 -6.60 1.66
CA LEU A 59 5.35 -7.08 1.32
C LEU A 59 5.23 -8.34 0.47
N THR A 60 6.03 -8.40 -0.59
CA THR A 60 6.19 -9.58 -1.45
C THR A 60 7.56 -10.19 -1.27
N GLN A 61 7.62 -11.52 -1.15
CA GLN A 61 8.83 -12.30 -0.91
C GLN A 61 8.82 -13.58 -1.75
N LYS A 62 10.01 -14.05 -2.15
CA LYS A 62 10.23 -15.35 -2.82
C LYS A 62 11.30 -16.15 -2.08
N SER A 63 11.04 -17.43 -1.79
CA SER A 63 11.96 -18.32 -1.06
C SER A 63 13.27 -18.62 -1.78
N ALA A 64 13.33 -18.49 -3.11
CA ALA A 64 14.58 -18.63 -3.88
C ALA A 64 15.57 -17.47 -3.64
N GLU A 65 15.12 -16.36 -3.03
CA GLU A 65 15.96 -15.28 -2.50
C GLU A 65 16.52 -15.76 -1.14
N ARG A 66 17.42 -16.75 -1.24
CA ARG A 66 17.96 -17.69 -0.24
C ARG A 66 18.56 -17.08 1.05
N TRP A 67 18.38 -15.79 1.32
CA TRP A 67 18.92 -15.06 2.47
C TRP A 67 17.89 -14.63 3.53
N LEU A 68 16.59 -14.75 3.24
CA LEU A 68 15.54 -14.35 4.18
C LEU A 68 15.12 -15.52 5.09
N ALA A 69 15.99 -15.91 6.02
CA ALA A 69 15.53 -16.61 7.22
C ALA A 69 14.64 -15.66 8.04
N ALA A 70 13.80 -16.18 8.95
CA ALA A 70 12.93 -15.37 9.82
C ALA A 70 13.67 -14.26 10.64
N ALA A 71 15.00 -14.30 10.70
CA ALA A 71 15.85 -13.26 11.28
C ALA A 71 15.91 -11.95 10.44
N ASP A 72 15.59 -12.01 9.14
CA ASP A 72 15.71 -10.90 8.21
C ASP A 72 14.40 -10.12 8.02
N THR A 73 13.45 -10.28 8.94
CA THR A 73 12.21 -9.48 9.03
C THR A 73 12.08 -8.75 10.37
N VAL A 74 13.09 -8.84 11.24
CA VAL A 74 13.10 -8.19 12.56
C VAL A 74 12.98 -6.66 12.44
N TRP A 75 13.50 -6.09 11.35
CA TRP A 75 13.39 -4.67 11.04
C TRP A 75 11.94 -4.21 10.80
N LEU A 76 10.99 -5.12 10.56
CA LEU A 76 9.57 -4.75 10.44
C LEU A 76 8.98 -4.22 11.75
N ASP A 77 9.53 -4.64 12.89
CA ASP A 77 9.08 -4.16 14.20
C ASP A 77 9.39 -2.66 14.39
N ASP A 78 10.36 -2.12 13.64
CA ASP A 78 10.72 -0.70 13.65
C ASP A 78 9.79 0.18 12.80
N LEU A 79 8.85 -0.43 12.08
CA LEU A 79 7.92 0.26 11.18
C LEU A 79 6.56 0.57 11.81
N ILE A 80 6.43 0.46 13.14
CA ILE A 80 5.22 0.91 13.85
C ILE A 80 4.93 2.38 13.47
N PRO A 81 3.66 2.72 13.11
CA PRO A 81 2.45 1.91 13.25
C PRO A 81 2.00 1.15 11.99
N TRP A 82 2.86 1.02 10.98
CA TRP A 82 2.58 0.19 9.82
C TRP A 82 2.54 -1.28 10.22
N THR A 83 1.44 -1.96 9.89
CA THR A 83 1.31 -3.39 10.16
C THR A 83 1.69 -4.18 8.92
N PRO A 84 2.71 -5.06 8.99
CA PRO A 84 3.17 -5.81 7.84
C PRO A 84 2.18 -6.90 7.43
N VAL A 85 1.98 -7.05 6.12
CA VAL A 85 1.23 -8.14 5.47
C VAL A 85 2.17 -8.80 4.47
N GLN A 86 2.69 -9.97 4.84
CA GLN A 86 3.78 -10.62 4.09
C GLN A 86 3.24 -11.75 3.21
N TYR A 87 3.28 -11.54 1.90
CA TYR A 87 2.97 -12.57 0.90
C TYR A 87 4.26 -13.28 0.48
N ARG A 88 4.22 -14.62 0.53
CA ARG A 88 5.28 -15.49 0.01
C ARG A 88 4.79 -16.18 -1.24
N ALA A 89 5.29 -15.77 -2.40
CA ALA A 89 4.72 -16.18 -3.68
C ALA A 89 4.89 -17.68 -3.99
N ASP A 90 5.88 -18.33 -3.36
CA ASP A 90 6.20 -19.74 -3.51
C ASP A 90 5.94 -20.56 -2.23
N ALA A 91 5.19 -20.00 -1.27
CA ALA A 91 4.75 -20.76 -0.11
C ALA A 91 3.79 -21.88 -0.55
N TRP A 92 4.17 -23.12 -0.26
CA TRP A 92 3.38 -24.31 -0.61
C TRP A 92 2.03 -24.38 0.12
N PHE A 93 1.97 -23.87 1.36
CA PHE A 93 0.74 -23.81 2.16
C PHE A 93 0.57 -22.44 2.85
N PRO A 94 0.23 -21.36 2.13
CA PRO A 94 -0.05 -20.08 2.75
C PRO A 94 -1.35 -20.15 3.57
N PRO A 95 -1.46 -19.39 4.69
CA PRO A 95 -2.74 -19.07 5.30
C PRO A 95 -3.74 -18.58 4.24
N LYS A 96 -5.03 -18.88 4.41
CA LYS A 96 -6.05 -18.57 3.39
C LYS A 96 -6.04 -17.10 2.94
N HIS A 97 -5.82 -16.18 3.88
CA HIS A 97 -5.79 -14.73 3.64
C HIS A 97 -4.47 -14.23 3.00
N LEU A 98 -3.53 -15.11 2.69
CA LEU A 98 -2.25 -14.80 2.02
C LEU A 98 -2.03 -15.66 0.78
N ARG A 99 -3.09 -16.30 0.27
CA ARG A 99 -2.99 -17.16 -0.92
C ARG A 99 -3.06 -16.30 -2.17
N LEU A 100 -2.10 -16.49 -3.07
CA LEU A 100 -2.13 -15.91 -4.40
C LEU A 100 -2.88 -16.85 -5.37
N PRO A 101 -3.62 -16.31 -6.35
CA PRO A 101 -4.31 -17.14 -7.34
C PRO A 101 -3.34 -17.87 -8.27
N ALA A 102 -2.16 -17.27 -8.53
CA ALA A 102 -1.06 -17.89 -9.25
C ALA A 102 0.28 -17.23 -8.88
N ASN A 103 1.38 -17.96 -8.91
CA ASN A 103 2.72 -17.37 -8.81
C ASN A 103 3.17 -16.84 -10.19
N LYS A 104 2.56 -15.74 -10.64
CA LYS A 104 2.80 -15.10 -11.95
C LYS A 104 2.83 -13.58 -11.78
N GLY A 105 3.62 -12.88 -12.59
CA GLY A 105 3.62 -11.40 -12.58
C GLY A 105 4.36 -10.77 -11.39
N ASN A 106 5.23 -11.52 -10.73
CA ASN A 106 6.08 -11.05 -9.63
C ASN A 106 5.27 -10.29 -8.54
N GLU A 107 5.71 -9.09 -8.18
CA GLU A 107 5.14 -8.24 -7.14
C GLU A 107 3.70 -7.80 -7.49
N ALA A 108 3.39 -7.65 -8.78
CA ALA A 108 2.09 -7.14 -9.24
C ALA A 108 0.93 -8.05 -8.79
N MET A 109 1.13 -9.37 -8.78
CA MET A 109 0.11 -10.31 -8.32
C MET A 109 -0.22 -10.15 -6.84
N VAL A 110 0.80 -9.91 -6.01
CA VAL A 110 0.61 -9.66 -4.59
C VAL A 110 -0.19 -8.38 -4.38
N TYR A 111 0.19 -7.30 -5.06
CA TYR A 111 -0.46 -5.99 -4.89
C TYR A 111 -1.93 -6.05 -5.34
N LEU A 112 -2.20 -6.63 -6.50
CA LEU A 112 -3.56 -6.80 -7.01
C LEU A 112 -4.40 -7.72 -6.11
N THR A 113 -3.83 -8.84 -5.63
CA THR A 113 -4.55 -9.73 -4.70
C THR A 113 -4.94 -8.98 -3.43
N PHE A 114 -4.02 -8.22 -2.83
CA PHE A 114 -4.33 -7.44 -1.63
C PHE A 114 -5.42 -6.40 -1.88
N ILE A 115 -5.36 -5.66 -2.99
CA ILE A 115 -6.37 -4.64 -3.35
C ILE A 115 -7.73 -5.30 -3.53
N ILE A 116 -7.82 -6.42 -4.24
CA ILE A 116 -9.07 -7.13 -4.48
C ILE A 116 -9.65 -7.69 -3.19
N ASP A 117 -8.84 -8.38 -2.38
CA ASP A 117 -9.29 -9.04 -1.15
C ASP A 117 -9.74 -8.04 -0.07
N ASN A 118 -9.24 -6.81 -0.13
CA ASN A 118 -9.56 -5.74 0.82
C ASN A 118 -10.36 -4.60 0.17
N TYR A 119 -10.96 -4.80 -1.01
CA TYR A 119 -11.60 -3.70 -1.76
C TYR A 119 -12.69 -2.97 -0.96
N HIS A 120 -13.51 -3.71 -0.21
CA HIS A 120 -14.58 -3.13 0.61
C HIS A 120 -14.08 -2.54 1.94
N ASP A 121 -13.01 -3.12 2.49
CA ASP A 121 -12.45 -2.78 3.81
C ASP A 121 -10.99 -2.34 3.67
N PHE A 122 -10.70 -1.50 2.67
CA PHE A 122 -9.33 -1.11 2.35
C PHE A 122 -8.77 -0.25 3.49
N PRO A 123 -7.51 -0.48 3.92
CA PRO A 123 -6.92 0.32 4.99
C PRO A 123 -6.83 1.80 4.59
N PRO A 124 -6.81 2.73 5.55
CA PRO A 124 -6.67 4.16 5.27
C PRO A 124 -5.38 4.47 4.49
N TYR A 125 -4.32 3.68 4.72
CA TYR A 125 -3.06 3.76 4.01
C TYR A 125 -2.52 2.35 3.76
N ALA A 126 -1.99 2.13 2.56
CA ALA A 126 -1.26 0.92 2.19
C ALA A 126 0.03 1.29 1.46
N VAL A 127 1.14 0.69 1.88
CA VAL A 127 2.43 0.78 1.18
C VAL A 127 2.72 -0.58 0.57
N PHE A 128 3.06 -0.59 -0.73
CA PHE A 128 3.38 -1.81 -1.47
C PHE A 128 4.86 -1.82 -1.83
N THR A 129 5.58 -2.85 -1.41
CA THR A 129 7.03 -2.94 -1.68
C THR A 129 7.52 -4.38 -1.72
N HIS A 130 8.66 -4.59 -2.38
CA HIS A 130 9.45 -5.81 -2.25
C HIS A 130 10.00 -5.93 -0.82
N GLY A 131 10.06 -7.16 -0.30
CA GLY A 131 10.35 -7.45 1.11
C GLY A 131 11.81 -7.36 1.56
N HIS A 132 12.66 -6.61 0.85
CA HIS A 132 14.05 -6.37 1.26
C HIS A 132 14.16 -5.05 2.03
N LEU A 133 14.97 -5.05 3.10
CA LEU A 133 15.37 -3.83 3.78
C LEU A 133 16.20 -2.94 2.84
N ASP A 134 17.20 -3.53 2.18
CA ASP A 134 18.08 -2.87 1.22
C ASP A 134 18.03 -3.56 -0.15
N SER A 135 17.94 -2.78 -1.23
CA SER A 135 17.96 -3.32 -2.57
C SER A 135 18.50 -2.34 -3.59
N TRP A 136 19.13 -2.84 -4.67
CA TRP A 136 19.78 -2.04 -5.71
C TRP A 136 18.85 -1.06 -6.44
N HIS A 137 17.55 -1.35 -6.42
CA HIS A 137 16.49 -0.52 -7.01
C HIS A 137 15.73 0.36 -6.00
N GLN A 138 16.16 0.41 -4.74
CA GLN A 138 15.68 1.34 -3.72
C GLN A 138 16.71 2.46 -3.53
N GLU A 139 16.25 3.69 -3.22
CA GLU A 139 17.14 4.84 -2.97
C GLU A 139 17.76 4.87 -1.56
N GLY A 140 17.28 4.00 -0.69
CA GLY A 140 17.75 3.84 0.68
C GLY A 140 17.07 2.64 1.31
N ASP A 141 17.38 2.41 2.59
CA ASP A 141 16.72 1.34 3.32
C ASP A 141 15.20 1.61 3.44
N LEU A 142 14.42 0.54 3.46
CA LEU A 142 12.97 0.62 3.46
C LEU A 142 12.40 1.30 4.72
N ILE A 143 13.11 1.24 5.85
CA ILE A 143 12.68 1.92 7.09
C ILE A 143 12.70 3.43 6.87
N ALA A 144 13.80 3.96 6.34
CA ALA A 144 13.97 5.37 6.04
C ALA A 144 12.93 5.85 5.02
N LEU A 145 12.71 5.08 3.94
CA LEU A 145 11.74 5.43 2.90
C LEU A 145 10.30 5.50 3.46
N VAL A 146 9.87 4.49 4.24
CA VAL A 146 8.52 4.46 4.82
C VAL A 146 8.35 5.54 5.88
N ARG A 147 9.37 5.84 6.69
CA ARG A 147 9.31 6.92 7.70
C ARG A 147 9.28 8.31 7.07
N ALA A 148 9.89 8.49 5.90
CA ALA A 148 9.90 9.75 5.17
C ALA A 148 8.61 10.03 4.38
N LEU A 149 7.66 9.08 4.33
CA LEU A 149 6.39 9.24 3.63
C LEU A 149 5.64 10.50 4.10
N ASN A 150 5.40 11.41 3.16
CA ASN A 150 4.56 12.57 3.40
C ASN A 150 3.08 12.18 3.23
N LEU A 151 2.43 11.86 4.35
CA LEU A 151 1.02 11.48 4.34
C LEU A 151 0.09 12.60 3.86
N GLU A 152 0.46 13.88 4.02
CA GLU A 152 -0.34 14.99 3.49
C GLU A 152 -0.28 15.05 1.96
N ALA A 153 0.89 14.76 1.38
CA ALA A 153 1.02 14.61 -0.05
C ALA A 153 0.24 13.39 -0.55
N LEU A 154 0.34 12.24 0.12
CA LEU A 154 -0.44 11.05 -0.22
C LEU A 154 -1.95 11.31 -0.17
N GLU A 155 -2.44 12.05 0.83
CA GLU A 155 -3.85 12.43 0.91
C GLU A 155 -4.31 13.33 -0.24
N ARG A 156 -3.43 14.18 -0.76
CA ARG A 156 -3.76 15.06 -1.88
C ARG A 156 -3.69 14.34 -3.22
N GLU A 157 -2.62 13.58 -3.46
CA GLU A 157 -2.34 12.92 -4.75
C GLU A 157 -3.01 11.54 -4.87
N LYS A 158 -3.48 10.96 -3.76
CA LYS A 158 -4.10 9.62 -3.64
C LYS A 158 -3.18 8.44 -3.96
N TYR A 159 -2.02 8.71 -4.54
CA TYR A 159 -0.94 7.77 -4.78
C TYR A 159 0.39 8.53 -4.83
N ILE A 160 1.43 7.99 -4.21
CA ILE A 160 2.81 8.48 -4.35
C ILE A 160 3.76 7.29 -4.45
N ALA A 161 4.83 7.41 -5.24
CA ALA A 161 5.91 6.43 -5.24
C ALA A 161 6.77 6.57 -3.98
N LEU A 162 7.32 5.44 -3.49
CA LEU A 162 8.41 5.44 -2.50
C LEU A 162 9.75 5.90 -3.08
N ARG A 163 9.84 5.89 -4.41
CA ARG A 163 11.02 6.29 -5.16
C ARG A 163 10.94 7.79 -5.47
N CYS A 164 12.04 8.52 -5.25
CA CYS A 164 12.20 9.95 -5.46
C CYS A 164 13.35 10.27 -6.45
N ASP A 165 13.51 9.43 -7.48
CA ASP A 165 14.57 9.54 -8.50
C ASP A 165 13.95 9.59 -9.91
N TRP A 166 14.62 10.32 -10.80
CA TRP A 166 14.24 10.51 -12.20
C TRP A 166 14.55 9.27 -13.05
N TYR A 167 15.55 8.50 -12.64
CA TYR A 167 15.93 7.24 -13.25
C TYR A 167 15.28 6.08 -12.49
N PRO A 168 14.90 4.95 -13.13
CA PRO A 168 14.60 4.74 -14.53
C PRO A 168 13.07 4.84 -14.75
N SER A 169 12.51 6.04 -14.89
CA SER A 169 11.06 6.17 -15.17
C SER A 169 10.58 7.52 -15.69
N CYS A 170 11.32 8.60 -15.50
CA CYS A 170 10.83 9.95 -15.78
C CYS A 170 11.51 10.53 -17.05
N PRO A 171 10.78 11.22 -17.96
CA PRO A 171 9.36 11.58 -17.88
C PRO A 171 8.40 10.60 -18.61
N ALA A 172 8.89 9.61 -19.33
CA ALA A 172 8.06 8.71 -20.16
C ALA A 172 8.67 7.31 -20.24
N GLU A 173 8.41 6.48 -19.22
CA GLU A 173 8.92 5.11 -19.14
C GLU A 173 8.31 4.19 -20.22
N ILE A 174 7.03 4.38 -20.52
CA ILE A 174 6.27 3.63 -21.52
C ILE A 174 5.73 4.62 -22.54
N ARG A 175 5.94 4.33 -23.83
CA ARG A 175 5.48 5.14 -24.95
C ARG A 175 4.70 4.27 -25.93
N PRO A 176 3.42 3.98 -25.62
CA PRO A 176 2.63 2.92 -26.25
C PRO A 176 2.56 2.95 -27.78
N PHE A 177 2.69 4.14 -28.37
CA PHE A 177 2.61 4.34 -29.83
C PHE A 177 3.92 4.77 -30.48
N ALA A 178 4.80 5.45 -29.73
CA ALA A 178 6.01 6.04 -30.30
C ALA A 178 7.21 5.09 -30.28
N HIS A 179 7.25 4.12 -29.35
CA HIS A 179 8.28 3.08 -29.24
C HIS A 179 9.74 3.62 -29.22
N ASP A 180 9.92 4.83 -28.71
CA ASP A 180 11.17 5.58 -28.60
C ASP A 180 11.57 5.81 -27.12
N ALA A 181 10.97 5.06 -26.19
CA ALA A 181 11.32 5.12 -24.76
C ALA A 181 12.76 4.64 -24.53
N VAL A 182 13.43 5.23 -23.54
CA VAL A 182 14.79 4.83 -23.16
C VAL A 182 14.78 3.40 -22.60
N VAL A 183 15.70 2.57 -23.11
CA VAL A 183 15.89 1.18 -22.69
C VAL A 183 17.06 1.10 -21.70
N TRP A 184 16.73 0.83 -20.43
CA TRP A 184 17.68 0.89 -19.33
C TRP A 184 18.37 -0.45 -19.03
N GLY A 185 19.11 -0.96 -20.01
CA GLY A 185 19.95 -2.16 -19.86
C GLY A 185 19.58 -3.32 -20.79
N PRO A 186 20.43 -4.35 -20.86
CA PRO A 186 20.22 -5.50 -21.74
C PRO A 186 19.04 -6.35 -21.29
N GLY A 187 18.31 -6.92 -22.25
CA GLY A 187 17.19 -7.85 -21.98
C GLY A 187 15.85 -7.19 -21.62
N VAL A 188 15.79 -5.86 -21.58
CA VAL A 188 14.54 -5.12 -21.41
C VAL A 188 13.68 -5.22 -22.67
N LYS A 189 12.50 -5.82 -22.53
CA LYS A 189 11.50 -6.01 -23.60
C LYS A 189 10.54 -4.82 -23.70
N ARG A 190 11.08 -3.65 -24.05
CA ARG A 190 10.34 -2.37 -23.98
C ARG A 190 9.14 -2.36 -24.93
N ASN A 191 9.37 -2.66 -26.21
CA ASN A 191 8.31 -2.60 -27.23
C ASN A 191 7.22 -3.62 -26.94
N GLU A 192 7.58 -4.85 -26.55
CA GLU A 192 6.59 -5.87 -26.19
C GLU A 192 5.77 -5.46 -24.96
N THR A 193 6.38 -4.74 -24.01
CA THR A 193 5.66 -4.20 -22.84
C THR A 193 4.70 -3.08 -23.26
N GLU A 194 5.10 -2.20 -24.18
CA GLU A 194 4.25 -1.13 -24.73
C GLU A 194 3.05 -1.70 -25.49
N GLU A 195 3.26 -2.69 -26.35
CA GLU A 195 2.18 -3.40 -27.07
C GLU A 195 1.21 -4.08 -26.10
N ALA A 196 1.73 -4.79 -25.10
CA ALA A 196 0.90 -5.45 -24.08
C ALA A 196 0.08 -4.46 -23.25
N ILE A 197 0.62 -3.25 -22.99
CA ILE A 197 -0.11 -2.19 -22.31
C ILE A 197 -1.27 -1.67 -23.16
N VAL A 198 -1.10 -1.50 -24.47
CA VAL A 198 -2.20 -1.08 -25.36
C VAL A 198 -3.35 -2.08 -25.30
N GLU A 199 -3.06 -3.37 -25.39
CA GLU A 199 -4.06 -4.44 -25.31
C GLU A 199 -4.76 -4.44 -23.94
N ALA A 200 -3.99 -4.47 -22.85
CA ALA A 200 -4.53 -4.51 -21.50
C ALA A 200 -5.32 -3.24 -21.12
N TRP A 201 -4.94 -2.06 -21.63
CA TRP A 201 -5.61 -0.81 -21.31
C TRP A 201 -7.06 -0.81 -21.75
N GLY A 202 -7.36 -1.31 -22.96
CA GLY A 202 -8.72 -1.40 -23.47
C GLY A 202 -9.60 -2.37 -22.68
N GLU A 203 -9.00 -3.39 -22.06
CA GLU A 203 -9.71 -4.32 -21.17
C GLU A 203 -9.98 -3.71 -19.79
N ILE A 204 -9.00 -2.99 -19.22
CA ILE A 204 -9.08 -2.42 -17.87
C ILE A 204 -9.91 -1.14 -17.86
N PHE A 205 -9.80 -0.31 -18.89
CA PHE A 205 -10.49 0.99 -19.03
C PHE A 205 -11.30 1.05 -20.33
N PRO A 206 -12.43 0.33 -20.42
CA PRO A 206 -13.22 0.29 -21.65
C PRO A 206 -13.72 1.68 -22.04
N GLY A 207 -13.36 2.11 -23.26
CA GLY A 207 -13.77 3.40 -23.82
C GLY A 207 -12.87 4.58 -23.47
N GLU A 208 -11.80 4.37 -22.69
CA GLU A 208 -10.77 5.39 -22.46
C GLU A 208 -9.67 5.30 -23.53
N GLU A 209 -9.15 6.45 -23.95
CA GLU A 209 -8.01 6.50 -24.86
C GLU A 209 -6.74 6.07 -24.13
N VAL A 210 -5.91 5.25 -24.79
CA VAL A 210 -4.60 4.87 -24.24
C VAL A 210 -3.69 6.11 -24.16
N PRO A 211 -3.08 6.42 -23.01
CA PRO A 211 -2.19 7.56 -22.87
C PRO A 211 -1.00 7.50 -23.82
N GLN A 212 -0.57 8.65 -24.31
CA GLN A 212 0.63 8.76 -25.16
C GLN A 212 1.91 8.38 -24.40
N THR A 213 1.91 8.58 -23.07
CA THR A 213 3.03 8.25 -22.19
C THR A 213 2.52 7.75 -20.85
N LEU A 214 3.17 6.71 -20.30
CA LEU A 214 3.04 6.34 -18.89
C LEU A 214 4.41 6.44 -18.23
N ALA A 215 4.44 6.98 -17.02
CA ALA A 215 5.63 7.10 -16.20
C ALA A 215 5.27 6.90 -14.74
N LYS A 216 6.27 6.54 -13.94
CA LYS A 216 6.17 6.53 -12.48
C LYS A 216 6.56 7.91 -11.98
N SER A 217 5.63 8.57 -11.28
CA SER A 217 5.83 9.84 -10.57
C SER A 217 6.18 9.62 -9.11
#